data_AF-A0A3D3UXD2-F1
#
_entry.id   AF-A0A3D3UXD2-F1
#
_cell.length_a   1.000
_cell.length_b   1.000
_cell.length_c   1.000
_cell.angle_alpha   90.00
_cell.angle_beta   90.00
_cell.angle_gamma   90.00
#
_symmetry.space_group_name_H-M   'P 1'
#
loop_
_entity.id
_entity.type
_entity.pdbx_description
1 polymer ?
#
loop_
_entity_poly.entity_id
_entity_poly.type
_entity_poly.pdbx_seq_one_letter_code
_entity_poly.pdbx_strand_id
1 'polypeptide(L)'
;ATEPDPADGAVDVPVDAVLSWTAGATAASHDVYFGAAGAMEYIGNQVETTFDPCGLAYAAIYEWQVDAIEEDGTTHPGAVWSFSTPSGQASNPDPADGAVIEATSTVLSWTAGDGAGMHDVYFGTDPDALAYQGSQTKMELMVGMPGGLVPDGLAADTTYYWQIVEVETDGITVHESPVWSFSVPPVTAYDPSPADGEELASDAVVELSWTAGLGAKLHAVYLGDDPNAVAEAEGAAPLLTTTFDPGALEAGMTYYWRVDEVSPPDTNKGAVWSFSLAAAPEPEPEPEPEPEPEPEPVPNLLELVVLLNTEGDLAGTLDTLIAAVTAVELSEGLATDNVTVFAPTDDAFAALELTDENVGQLDPEYLYGLLLYHATEGSLLAADVLVVDHLTMLNGGNVNQFVGVLTDNLGRKAQITVTDLEASNGVVHVINSVLLPQLPPEPEPEPEPEPEPEPEA
;
A
#
# COMPACT_ATOMS: atom_id res chain seq x y z
N ALA A 1 -63.33 3.04 18.12
CA ALA A 1 -63.79 3.44 16.77
C ALA A 1 -63.03 2.66 15.69
N THR A 2 -63.51 2.65 14.44
CA THR A 2 -62.85 2.02 13.27
C THR A 2 -62.95 2.91 12.03
N GLU A 3 -62.24 2.59 10.95
CA GLU A 3 -62.30 3.29 9.65
C GLU A 3 -62.08 4.82 9.80
N PRO A 4 -60.89 5.25 10.23
CA PRO A 4 -60.56 6.66 10.32
C PRO A 4 -60.52 7.31 8.93
N ASP A 5 -61.02 8.54 8.85
CA ASP A 5 -60.79 9.47 7.74
C ASP A 5 -60.29 10.79 8.35
N PRO A 6 -59.07 11.26 8.04
CA PRO A 6 -58.07 10.67 7.14
C PRO A 6 -57.66 9.25 7.55
N ALA A 7 -57.34 8.43 6.55
CA ALA A 7 -56.84 7.07 6.78
C ALA A 7 -55.56 7.09 7.62
N ASP A 8 -55.34 6.03 8.39
CA ASP A 8 -54.11 5.91 9.19
C ASP A 8 -52.85 5.95 8.30
N GLY A 9 -51.94 6.85 8.63
CA GLY A 9 -50.73 7.15 7.85
C GLY A 9 -50.97 8.00 6.61
N ALA A 10 -52.12 8.68 6.49
CA ALA A 10 -52.39 9.58 5.37
C ALA A 10 -51.37 10.74 5.31
N VAL A 11 -50.99 11.13 4.09
CA VAL A 11 -50.11 12.26 3.83
C VAL A 11 -50.87 13.34 3.05
N ASP A 12 -50.39 14.57 3.12
CA ASP A 12 -50.98 15.75 2.46
C ASP A 12 -52.47 15.95 2.80
N VAL A 13 -52.84 15.71 4.05
CA VAL A 13 -54.19 15.99 4.56
C VAL A 13 -54.41 17.50 4.66
N PRO A 14 -55.43 18.08 4.02
CA PRO A 14 -55.71 19.51 4.08
C PRO A 14 -55.78 20.05 5.51
N VAL A 15 -55.29 21.26 5.73
CA VAL A 15 -55.22 21.87 7.08
C VAL A 15 -56.60 22.22 7.66
N ASP A 16 -57.65 22.19 6.83
CA ASP A 16 -59.06 22.33 7.19
C ASP A 16 -59.82 20.98 7.24
N ALA A 17 -59.10 19.86 7.25
CA ALA A 17 -59.70 18.53 7.28
C ALA A 17 -60.50 18.27 8.56
N VAL A 18 -61.72 17.76 8.38
CA VAL A 18 -62.57 17.26 9.46
C VAL A 18 -62.32 15.77 9.62
N LEU A 19 -61.91 15.35 10.81
CA LEU A 19 -61.68 13.94 11.12
C LEU A 19 -63.02 13.22 11.29
N SER A 20 -63.13 11.98 10.84
CA SER A 20 -64.32 11.15 11.03
C SER A 20 -63.99 9.68 11.22
N TRP A 21 -64.90 8.95 11.85
CA TRP A 21 -64.73 7.52 12.12
C TRP A 21 -66.06 6.78 12.10
N THR A 22 -66.00 5.46 12.00
CA THR A 22 -67.13 4.56 12.24
C THR A 22 -67.24 4.23 13.74
N ALA A 23 -68.39 4.53 14.33
CA ALA A 23 -68.70 4.20 15.72
C ALA A 23 -68.79 2.69 15.96
N GLY A 24 -68.43 2.25 17.17
CA GLY A 24 -68.64 0.87 17.60
C GLY A 24 -70.14 0.55 17.77
N ALA A 25 -70.54 -0.70 17.54
CA ALA A 25 -71.95 -1.10 17.54
C ALA A 25 -72.70 -0.85 18.87
N THR A 26 -71.99 -0.78 20.00
CA THR A 26 -72.54 -0.54 21.34
C THR A 26 -72.16 0.83 21.93
N ALA A 27 -71.46 1.67 21.16
CA ALA A 27 -70.98 2.97 21.64
C ALA A 27 -72.13 3.97 21.78
N ALA A 28 -72.25 4.58 22.97
CA ALA A 28 -73.17 5.67 23.27
C ALA A 28 -72.51 7.05 23.13
N SER A 29 -71.21 7.16 23.41
CA SER A 29 -70.39 8.35 23.14
C SER A 29 -68.92 7.99 22.90
N HIS A 30 -68.08 8.99 22.65
CA HIS A 30 -66.69 8.84 22.26
C HIS A 30 -65.80 9.87 22.96
N ASP A 31 -64.73 9.40 23.59
CA ASP A 31 -63.65 10.24 24.11
C ASP A 31 -62.62 10.44 22.99
N VAL A 32 -62.42 11.69 22.58
CA VAL A 32 -61.53 12.08 21.49
C VAL A 32 -60.21 12.59 22.07
N TYR A 33 -59.12 12.05 21.56
CA TYR A 33 -57.75 12.49 21.83
C TYR A 33 -57.11 12.95 20.53
N PHE A 34 -56.46 14.11 20.54
CA PHE A 34 -55.86 14.70 19.35
C PHE A 34 -54.66 15.56 19.75
N GLY A 35 -53.62 15.58 18.93
CA GLY A 35 -52.49 16.50 19.09
C GLY A 35 -51.36 16.24 18.11
N ALA A 36 -50.30 17.04 18.18
CA ALA A 36 -49.08 16.77 17.44
C ALA A 36 -48.49 15.41 17.87
N ALA A 37 -47.77 14.75 16.97
CA ALA A 37 -47.18 13.44 17.24
C ALA A 37 -46.37 13.41 18.55
N GLY A 38 -46.68 12.47 19.44
CA GLY A 38 -46.08 12.34 20.77
C GLY A 38 -46.58 13.33 21.83
N ALA A 39 -47.52 14.22 21.50
CA ALA A 39 -48.11 15.23 22.37
C ALA A 39 -49.66 15.23 22.29
N MET A 40 -50.25 14.06 22.13
CA MET A 40 -51.71 13.89 22.07
C MET A 40 -52.36 14.22 23.42
N GLU A 41 -53.42 15.03 23.39
CA GLU A 41 -54.18 15.43 24.58
C GLU A 41 -55.63 14.96 24.47
N TYR A 42 -56.28 14.79 25.63
CA TYR A 42 -57.72 14.56 25.68
C TYR A 42 -58.47 15.85 25.35
N ILE A 43 -59.31 15.79 24.32
CA ILE A 43 -60.08 16.94 23.83
C ILE A 43 -61.45 17.00 24.51
N GLY A 44 -62.16 15.88 24.55
CA GLY A 44 -63.52 15.84 25.11
C GLY A 44 -64.32 14.61 24.73
N ASN A 45 -65.52 14.51 25.31
CA ASN A 45 -66.49 13.47 25.01
C ASN A 45 -67.59 13.99 24.07
N GLN A 46 -67.97 13.21 23.07
CA GLN A 46 -69.01 13.57 22.11
C GLN A 46 -69.80 12.36 21.58
N VAL A 47 -71.01 12.59 21.08
CA VAL A 47 -71.84 11.55 20.45
C VAL A 47 -71.58 11.48 18.94
N GLU A 48 -71.28 12.62 18.31
CA GLU A 48 -70.97 12.71 16.89
C GLU A 48 -69.72 11.91 16.53
N THR A 49 -69.66 11.42 15.29
CA THR A 49 -68.54 10.62 14.77
C THR A 49 -67.59 11.43 13.90
N THR A 50 -67.58 12.74 14.12
CA THR A 50 -66.73 13.70 13.41
C THR A 50 -66.12 14.67 14.40
N PHE A 51 -64.88 15.06 14.18
CA PHE A 51 -64.16 16.04 14.97
C PHE A 51 -63.43 17.01 14.04
N ASP A 52 -63.73 18.31 14.17
CA ASP A 52 -63.03 19.37 13.47
C ASP A 52 -61.91 19.89 14.38
N PRO A 53 -60.63 19.61 14.07
CA PRO A 53 -59.50 20.05 14.88
C PRO A 53 -59.28 21.57 14.83
N CYS A 54 -59.80 22.27 13.81
CA CYS A 54 -59.64 23.69 13.54
C CYS A 54 -58.18 24.17 13.54
N GLY A 55 -57.66 24.55 12.36
CA GLY A 55 -56.38 25.25 12.25
C GLY A 55 -55.18 24.32 12.47
N LEU A 56 -55.13 23.22 11.71
CA LEU A 56 -53.95 22.38 11.65
C LEU A 56 -52.76 23.20 11.13
N ALA A 57 -51.59 22.99 11.72
CA ALA A 57 -50.35 23.57 11.21
C ALA A 57 -49.93 22.84 9.93
N TYR A 58 -49.33 23.58 8.99
CA TYR A 58 -48.66 23.00 7.82
C TYR A 58 -47.41 22.20 8.23
N ALA A 59 -47.03 21.24 7.38
CA ALA A 59 -45.85 20.38 7.55
C ALA A 59 -45.75 19.73 8.95
N ALA A 60 -46.89 19.35 9.52
CA ALA A 60 -47.00 18.78 10.85
C ALA A 60 -47.54 17.35 10.78
N ILE A 61 -47.13 16.53 11.74
CA ILE A 61 -47.68 15.18 11.94
C ILE A 61 -48.58 15.21 13.16
N TYR A 62 -49.82 14.76 12.99
CA TYR A 62 -50.82 14.66 14.04
C TYR A 62 -51.12 13.21 14.35
N GLU A 63 -51.40 12.94 15.62
CA GLU A 63 -51.88 11.66 16.10
C GLU A 63 -53.23 11.86 16.79
N TRP A 64 -54.11 10.87 16.65
CA TRP A 64 -55.42 10.90 17.26
C TRP A 64 -55.94 9.52 17.61
N GLN A 65 -56.81 9.47 18.61
CA GLN A 65 -57.40 8.25 19.13
C GLN A 65 -58.85 8.53 19.53
N VAL A 66 -59.72 7.55 19.29
CA VAL A 66 -61.13 7.64 19.67
C VAL A 66 -61.55 6.41 20.45
N ASP A 67 -61.78 6.63 21.74
CA ASP A 67 -62.20 5.64 22.70
C ASP A 67 -63.74 5.60 22.74
N ALA A 68 -64.33 4.40 22.61
CA ALA A 68 -65.78 4.22 22.61
C ALA A 68 -66.31 4.04 24.05
N ILE A 69 -67.35 4.76 24.41
CA ILE A 69 -67.99 4.73 25.73
C ILE A 69 -69.38 4.11 25.58
N GLU A 70 -69.67 3.02 26.31
CA GLU A 70 -71.01 2.42 26.34
C GLU A 70 -71.97 3.18 27.28
N GLU A 71 -73.27 2.87 27.22
CA GLU A 71 -74.29 3.54 28.05
C GLU A 71 -74.07 3.35 29.57
N ASP A 72 -73.38 2.28 29.96
CA ASP A 72 -73.01 2.00 31.36
C ASP A 72 -71.70 2.68 31.81
N GLY A 73 -71.05 3.42 30.90
CA GLY A 73 -69.79 4.12 31.13
C GLY A 73 -68.53 3.28 30.89
N THR A 74 -68.65 2.04 30.39
CA THR A 74 -67.48 1.22 30.03
C THR A 74 -66.75 1.84 28.84
N THR A 75 -65.45 2.09 29.00
CA THR A 75 -64.57 2.64 27.96
C THR A 75 -63.82 1.53 27.23
N HIS A 76 -63.83 1.57 25.90
CA HIS A 76 -63.08 0.70 25.01
C HIS A 76 -62.07 1.53 24.19
N PRO A 77 -60.77 1.44 24.51
CA PRO A 77 -59.77 2.25 23.83
C PRO A 77 -59.68 1.98 22.32
N GLY A 78 -59.56 3.04 21.53
CA GLY A 78 -59.33 2.97 20.09
C GLY A 78 -57.88 2.64 19.74
N ALA A 79 -57.62 2.41 18.45
CA ALA A 79 -56.25 2.45 17.94
C ALA A 79 -55.80 3.91 17.81
N VAL A 80 -54.49 4.15 17.92
CA VAL A 80 -53.88 5.44 17.58
C VAL A 80 -53.71 5.48 16.07
N TRP A 81 -54.19 6.55 15.46
CA TRP A 81 -54.03 6.84 14.04
C TRP A 81 -53.19 8.09 13.85
N SER A 82 -52.50 8.18 12.73
CA SER A 82 -51.70 9.37 12.39
C SER A 82 -51.96 9.88 10.97
N PHE A 83 -51.67 11.15 10.74
CA PHE A 83 -51.60 11.74 9.41
C PHE A 83 -50.62 12.92 9.38
N SER A 84 -50.20 13.35 8.20
CA SER A 84 -49.42 14.57 8.00
C SER A 84 -50.15 15.61 7.13
N THR A 85 -49.96 16.88 7.45
CA THR A 85 -50.44 18.01 6.63
C THR A 85 -49.44 18.37 5.53
N PRO A 86 -49.91 18.95 4.40
CA PRO A 86 -49.02 19.35 3.32
C PRO A 86 -48.09 20.49 3.76
N SER A 87 -47.06 20.74 2.96
CA SER A 87 -46.24 21.95 3.10
C SER A 87 -46.96 23.14 2.47
N GLY A 88 -47.10 24.23 3.23
CA GLY A 88 -47.55 25.52 2.69
C GLY A 88 -46.46 26.24 1.89
N GLN A 89 -45.22 25.75 1.95
CA GLN A 89 -44.06 26.35 1.30
C GLN A 89 -43.87 25.84 -0.14
N ALA A 90 -43.29 26.70 -0.98
CA ALA A 90 -42.81 26.30 -2.30
C ALA A 90 -41.74 25.19 -2.18
N SER A 91 -41.69 24.31 -3.19
CA SER A 91 -40.78 23.15 -3.23
C SER A 91 -40.29 22.86 -4.65
N ASN A 92 -39.39 21.88 -4.81
CA ASN A 92 -38.83 21.45 -6.09
C ASN A 92 -38.29 22.62 -6.96
N PRO A 93 -37.31 23.39 -6.47
CA PRO A 93 -36.71 24.47 -7.24
C PRO A 93 -36.02 23.95 -8.50
N ASP A 94 -36.14 24.71 -9.59
CA ASP A 94 -35.33 24.59 -10.81
C ASP A 94 -34.82 25.99 -11.20
N PRO A 95 -33.49 26.25 -11.27
CA PRO A 95 -32.40 25.33 -11.00
C PRO A 95 -32.48 24.69 -9.61
N ALA A 96 -32.10 23.42 -9.53
CA ALA A 96 -32.04 22.70 -8.25
C ALA A 96 -31.13 23.44 -7.27
N ASP A 97 -31.38 23.29 -5.97
CA ASP A 97 -30.56 23.97 -4.96
C ASP A 97 -29.09 23.53 -5.06
N GLY A 98 -28.20 24.52 -5.21
CA GLY A 98 -26.76 24.33 -5.41
C GLY A 98 -26.36 24.02 -6.86
N ALA A 99 -27.27 24.12 -7.83
CA ALA A 99 -26.97 23.83 -9.23
C ALA A 99 -25.95 24.82 -9.84
N VAL A 100 -25.13 24.32 -10.75
CA VAL A 100 -24.28 25.14 -11.62
C VAL A 100 -24.96 25.25 -12.98
N ILE A 101 -25.15 26.48 -13.49
CA ILE A 101 -25.75 26.71 -14.80
C ILE A 101 -24.74 27.34 -15.77
N GLU A 102 -24.57 26.70 -16.92
CA GLU A 102 -23.68 27.15 -18.01
C GLU A 102 -24.40 28.18 -18.91
N ALA A 103 -25.04 29.18 -18.31
CA ALA A 103 -25.80 30.20 -19.02
C ALA A 103 -25.84 31.53 -18.25
N THR A 104 -25.91 32.64 -19.00
CA THR A 104 -26.07 34.00 -18.43
C THR A 104 -27.53 34.38 -18.19
N SER A 105 -28.46 33.46 -18.43
CA SER A 105 -29.90 33.62 -18.19
C SER A 105 -30.53 32.28 -17.89
N THR A 106 -31.55 32.26 -17.04
CA THR A 106 -32.32 31.05 -16.73
C THR A 106 -33.76 31.38 -16.37
N VAL A 107 -34.59 30.36 -16.27
CA VAL A 107 -35.93 30.45 -15.71
C VAL A 107 -35.91 29.76 -14.35
N LEU A 108 -36.21 30.52 -13.30
CA LEU A 108 -36.50 29.96 -11.98
C LEU A 108 -37.90 29.37 -12.03
N SER A 109 -38.08 28.14 -11.59
CA SER A 109 -39.41 27.53 -11.44
C SER A 109 -39.49 26.68 -10.17
N TRP A 110 -40.70 26.51 -9.66
CA TRP A 110 -40.96 25.79 -8.42
C TRP A 110 -42.33 25.11 -8.47
N THR A 111 -42.57 24.21 -7.52
CA THR A 111 -43.90 23.70 -7.19
C THR A 111 -44.48 24.57 -6.09
N ALA A 112 -45.69 25.10 -6.32
CA ALA A 112 -46.39 25.90 -5.34
C ALA A 112 -46.71 25.10 -4.05
N GLY A 113 -46.67 25.77 -2.91
CA GLY A 113 -47.17 25.22 -1.65
C GLY A 113 -48.70 25.03 -1.65
N ASP A 114 -49.20 24.19 -0.77
CA ASP A 114 -50.65 23.96 -0.65
C ASP A 114 -51.37 25.21 -0.11
N GLY A 115 -52.49 25.59 -0.72
CA GLY A 115 -53.24 26.81 -0.37
C GLY A 115 -52.70 28.12 -0.99
N ALA A 116 -51.54 28.08 -1.67
CA ALA A 116 -50.95 29.24 -2.32
C ALA A 116 -51.85 29.84 -3.41
N GLY A 117 -52.13 31.14 -3.30
CA GLY A 117 -52.85 31.93 -4.31
C GLY A 117 -51.94 32.85 -5.12
N MET A 118 -50.84 33.31 -4.53
CA MET A 118 -49.84 34.19 -5.13
C MET A 118 -48.44 33.81 -4.63
N HIS A 119 -47.42 34.15 -5.43
CA HIS A 119 -46.02 33.88 -5.15
C HIS A 119 -45.24 35.19 -5.15
N ASP A 120 -44.70 35.56 -4.00
CA ASP A 120 -43.78 36.69 -3.84
C ASP A 120 -42.35 36.20 -4.06
N VAL A 121 -41.70 36.69 -5.13
CA VAL A 121 -40.39 36.19 -5.56
C VAL A 121 -39.27 37.12 -5.08
N TYR A 122 -38.24 36.55 -4.47
CA TYR A 122 -37.06 37.25 -3.99
C TYR A 122 -35.81 36.68 -4.69
N PHE A 123 -34.89 37.56 -5.09
CA PHE A 123 -33.69 37.19 -5.84
C PHE A 123 -32.53 38.14 -5.52
N GLY A 124 -31.31 37.62 -5.45
CA GLY A 124 -30.10 38.42 -5.20
C GLY A 124 -28.82 37.59 -5.19
N THR A 125 -27.73 38.21 -4.77
CA THR A 125 -26.40 37.58 -4.59
C THR A 125 -26.00 37.46 -3.12
N ASP A 126 -26.83 37.96 -2.21
CA ASP A 126 -26.65 37.89 -0.76
C ASP A 126 -27.85 37.11 -0.18
N PRO A 127 -27.63 35.92 0.41
CA PRO A 127 -28.71 35.10 0.94
C PRO A 127 -29.46 35.77 2.10
N ASP A 128 -28.83 36.71 2.80
CA ASP A 128 -29.42 37.42 3.94
C ASP A 128 -30.13 38.73 3.52
N ALA A 129 -30.02 39.13 2.24
CA ALA A 129 -30.52 40.41 1.74
C ALA A 129 -31.09 40.32 0.31
N LEU A 130 -32.04 39.41 0.09
CA LEU A 130 -32.69 39.23 -1.21
C LEU A 130 -33.59 40.41 -1.60
N ALA A 131 -33.54 40.81 -2.86
CA ALA A 131 -34.39 41.86 -3.41
C ALA A 131 -35.72 41.28 -3.90
N TYR A 132 -36.83 41.92 -3.51
CA TYR A 132 -38.17 41.58 -3.98
C TYR A 132 -38.33 41.89 -5.48
N GLN A 133 -38.73 40.89 -6.26
CA GLN A 133 -38.87 40.96 -7.72
C GLN A 133 -40.31 41.18 -8.17
N GLY A 134 -41.29 40.82 -7.33
CA GLY A 134 -42.71 40.99 -7.61
C GLY A 134 -43.55 39.81 -7.12
N SER A 135 -44.86 40.01 -7.20
CA SER A 135 -45.89 39.02 -6.85
C SER A 135 -46.56 38.52 -8.12
N GLN A 136 -46.78 37.22 -8.23
CA GLN A 136 -47.34 36.61 -9.43
C GLN A 136 -48.10 35.31 -9.15
N THR A 137 -48.95 34.89 -10.09
CA THR A 137 -49.65 33.59 -10.06
C THR A 137 -48.91 32.50 -10.84
N LYS A 138 -47.83 32.86 -11.54
CA LYS A 138 -46.99 31.92 -12.27
C LYS A 138 -45.95 31.34 -11.32
N MET A 139 -45.68 30.04 -11.45
CA MET A 139 -44.59 29.36 -10.75
C MET A 139 -43.26 29.42 -11.53
N GLU A 140 -43.04 30.49 -12.29
CA GLU A 140 -41.83 30.68 -13.09
C GLU A 140 -41.41 32.16 -13.15
N LEU A 141 -40.11 32.43 -13.11
CA LEU A 141 -39.54 33.76 -13.31
C LEU A 141 -38.27 33.70 -14.16
N MET A 142 -38.24 34.43 -15.28
CA MET A 142 -37.05 34.55 -16.11
C MET A 142 -36.07 35.58 -15.54
N VAL A 143 -34.82 35.18 -15.33
CA VAL A 143 -33.72 36.03 -14.84
C VAL A 143 -32.55 36.04 -15.81
N GLY A 144 -31.78 37.13 -15.82
CA GLY A 144 -30.59 37.28 -16.65
C GLY A 144 -30.81 37.56 -18.13
N MET A 145 -32.06 37.71 -18.59
CA MET A 145 -32.31 38.15 -19.98
C MET A 145 -32.01 39.65 -20.12
N PRO A 146 -31.29 40.09 -21.16
CA PRO A 146 -31.05 41.51 -21.42
C PRO A 146 -32.37 42.30 -21.48
N GLY A 147 -32.50 43.32 -20.62
CA GLY A 147 -33.73 44.12 -20.49
C GLY A 147 -34.83 43.51 -19.60
N GLY A 148 -34.54 42.39 -18.90
CA GLY A 148 -35.40 41.79 -17.87
C GLY A 148 -35.20 42.41 -16.48
N LEU A 149 -35.73 41.74 -15.44
CA LEU A 149 -35.64 42.18 -14.04
C LEU A 149 -34.21 42.21 -13.49
N VAL A 150 -33.31 41.40 -14.08
CA VAL A 150 -31.86 41.47 -13.89
C VAL A 150 -31.26 41.98 -15.21
N PRO A 151 -31.29 43.31 -15.46
CA PRO A 151 -31.09 43.87 -16.80
C PRO A 151 -29.67 43.68 -17.33
N ASP A 152 -28.69 43.53 -16.44
CA ASP A 152 -27.26 43.34 -16.77
C ASP A 152 -26.91 41.87 -17.08
N GLY A 153 -27.87 40.94 -16.95
CA GLY A 153 -27.62 39.50 -17.09
C GLY A 153 -27.12 38.84 -15.79
N LEU A 154 -27.05 37.52 -15.76
CA LEU A 154 -26.34 36.81 -14.71
C LEU A 154 -24.83 36.93 -14.97
N ALA A 155 -24.11 37.46 -13.99
CA ALA A 155 -22.66 37.58 -14.02
C ALA A 155 -22.01 36.21 -13.86
N ALA A 156 -20.90 35.99 -14.59
CA ALA A 156 -20.04 34.84 -14.38
C ALA A 156 -19.37 34.90 -13.01
N ASP A 157 -18.89 33.75 -12.52
CA ASP A 157 -18.23 33.62 -11.21
C ASP A 157 -19.10 34.17 -10.06
N THR A 158 -20.41 33.94 -10.13
CA THR A 158 -21.37 34.50 -9.19
C THR A 158 -22.37 33.45 -8.75
N THR A 159 -22.59 33.38 -7.42
CA THR A 159 -23.68 32.60 -6.83
C THR A 159 -24.89 33.49 -6.60
N TYR A 160 -26.04 33.03 -7.04
CA TYR A 160 -27.32 33.68 -6.90
C TYR A 160 -28.20 32.90 -5.92
N TYR A 161 -29.00 33.63 -5.18
CA TYR A 161 -29.91 33.12 -4.17
C TYR A 161 -31.31 33.61 -4.47
N TRP A 162 -32.29 32.78 -4.16
CA TRP A 162 -33.69 33.10 -4.38
C TRP A 162 -34.58 32.38 -3.39
N GLN A 163 -35.72 32.98 -3.12
CA GLN A 163 -36.71 32.49 -2.18
C GLN A 163 -38.09 32.81 -2.70
N ILE A 164 -39.03 31.91 -2.43
CA ILE A 164 -40.44 32.11 -2.73
C ILE A 164 -41.18 32.23 -1.40
N VAL A 165 -41.91 33.32 -1.26
CA VAL A 165 -42.89 33.49 -0.18
C VAL A 165 -44.26 33.22 -0.79
N GLU A 166 -44.82 32.08 -0.42
CA GLU A 166 -46.17 31.68 -0.82
C GLU A 166 -47.18 32.50 -0.04
N VAL A 167 -48.12 33.15 -0.72
CA VAL A 167 -49.20 33.92 -0.11
C VAL A 167 -50.50 33.18 -0.38
N GLU A 168 -51.21 32.80 0.67
CA GLU A 168 -52.48 32.08 0.54
C GLU A 168 -53.58 32.95 -0.08
N THR A 169 -54.69 32.29 -0.46
CA THR A 169 -55.87 32.97 -1.03
C THR A 169 -56.53 34.00 -0.09
N ASP A 170 -56.26 33.93 1.22
CA ASP A 170 -56.68 34.93 2.19
C ASP A 170 -55.90 36.25 2.10
N GLY A 171 -54.75 36.24 1.41
CA GLY A 171 -53.85 37.38 1.21
C GLY A 171 -53.09 37.82 2.47
N ILE A 172 -53.11 37.04 3.56
CA ILE A 172 -52.50 37.36 4.85
C ILE A 172 -51.55 36.24 5.30
N THR A 173 -51.94 34.99 5.14
CA THR A 173 -51.13 33.84 5.55
C THR A 173 -50.02 33.62 4.53
N VAL A 174 -48.77 33.57 5.01
CA VAL A 174 -47.59 33.43 4.16
C VAL A 174 -46.69 32.30 4.63
N HIS A 175 -46.06 31.61 3.68
CA HIS A 175 -45.12 30.53 3.93
C HIS A 175 -43.84 30.76 3.14
N GLU A 176 -42.73 30.88 3.87
CA GLU A 176 -41.42 31.10 3.28
C GLU A 176 -40.78 29.77 2.88
N SER A 177 -40.34 29.64 1.63
CA SER A 177 -39.48 28.53 1.22
C SER A 177 -38.10 28.61 1.88
N PRO A 178 -37.32 27.52 1.85
CA PRO A 178 -35.86 27.64 2.01
C PRO A 178 -35.29 28.64 1.00
N VAL A 179 -34.16 29.24 1.35
CA VAL A 179 -33.36 30.02 0.39
C VAL A 179 -32.60 29.03 -0.48
N TRP A 180 -32.92 29.01 -1.76
CA TRP A 180 -32.26 28.17 -2.76
C TRP A 180 -31.16 28.96 -3.47
N SER A 181 -30.17 28.24 -3.98
CA SER A 181 -29.04 28.83 -4.68
C SER A 181 -28.76 28.15 -6.02
N PHE A 182 -28.12 28.89 -6.92
CA PHE A 182 -27.41 28.34 -8.07
C PHE A 182 -26.22 29.23 -8.40
N SER A 183 -25.22 28.70 -9.12
CA SER A 183 -24.04 29.45 -9.53
C SER A 183 -23.87 29.51 -11.04
N VAL A 184 -23.31 30.61 -11.51
CA VAL A 184 -22.80 30.74 -12.87
C VAL A 184 -21.27 30.62 -12.79
N PRO A 185 -20.66 29.69 -13.52
CA PRO A 185 -19.22 29.46 -13.45
C PRO A 185 -18.42 30.64 -14.01
N PRO A 186 -17.11 30.73 -13.70
CA PRO A 186 -16.25 31.75 -14.28
C PRO A 186 -16.11 31.56 -15.80
N VAL A 187 -15.77 32.64 -16.52
CA VAL A 187 -15.43 32.57 -17.95
C VAL A 187 -14.03 32.00 -18.23
N THR A 188 -13.24 31.81 -17.17
CA THR A 188 -11.92 31.18 -17.18
C THR A 188 -12.02 29.73 -16.76
N ALA A 189 -11.02 28.93 -17.13
CA ALA A 189 -10.88 27.57 -16.63
C ALA A 189 -10.85 27.56 -15.10
N TYR A 190 -11.41 26.50 -14.50
CA TYR A 190 -11.49 26.32 -13.05
C TYR A 190 -11.36 24.85 -12.67
N ASP A 191 -11.30 24.55 -11.37
CA ASP A 191 -11.11 23.20 -10.82
C ASP A 191 -9.96 22.42 -11.50
N PRO A 192 -8.72 22.92 -11.39
CA PRO A 192 -7.56 22.24 -11.95
C PRO A 192 -7.29 20.91 -11.25
N SER A 193 -6.79 19.95 -12.02
CA SER A 193 -6.16 18.72 -11.56
C SER A 193 -4.83 18.57 -12.30
N PRO A 194 -3.68 18.45 -11.61
CA PRO A 194 -3.50 18.52 -10.16
C PRO A 194 -4.06 19.82 -9.56
N ALA A 195 -4.55 19.74 -8.32
CA ALA A 195 -5.11 20.89 -7.62
C ALA A 195 -4.04 21.97 -7.44
N ASP A 196 -4.45 23.24 -7.37
CA ASP A 196 -3.50 24.34 -7.19
C ASP A 196 -2.71 24.19 -5.88
N GLY A 197 -1.38 24.11 -6.01
CA GLY A 197 -0.43 23.88 -4.93
C GLY A 197 -0.28 22.41 -4.52
N GLU A 198 -0.81 21.45 -5.28
CA GLU A 198 -0.70 20.01 -4.96
C GLU A 198 0.74 19.50 -5.06
N GLU A 199 1.15 18.67 -4.10
CA GLU A 199 2.43 17.97 -4.10
C GLU A 199 2.21 16.50 -4.49
N LEU A 200 2.81 16.09 -5.59
CA LEU A 200 2.71 14.76 -6.17
C LEU A 200 3.98 13.93 -5.90
N ALA A 201 3.85 12.61 -5.98
CA ALA A 201 5.01 11.71 -5.88
C ALA A 201 6.02 11.98 -7.01
N SER A 202 7.30 11.69 -6.76
CA SER A 202 8.40 11.93 -7.72
C SER A 202 8.26 11.16 -9.05
N ASP A 203 7.49 10.07 -9.05
CA ASP A 203 7.22 9.19 -10.19
C ASP A 203 5.75 9.28 -10.68
N ALA A 204 5.01 10.29 -10.23
CA ALA A 204 3.62 10.48 -10.61
C ALA A 204 3.49 10.70 -12.13
N VAL A 205 2.54 9.97 -12.74
CA VAL A 205 2.10 10.24 -14.11
C VAL A 205 1.11 11.39 -14.05
N VAL A 206 1.53 12.56 -14.52
CA VAL A 206 0.73 13.78 -14.47
C VAL A 206 -0.04 13.95 -15.77
N GLU A 207 -1.36 14.02 -15.68
CA GLU A 207 -2.24 14.52 -16.76
C GLU A 207 -2.96 15.75 -16.23
N LEU A 208 -2.76 16.90 -16.88
CA LEU A 208 -3.43 18.12 -16.49
C LEU A 208 -4.88 18.06 -16.99
N SER A 209 -5.83 18.42 -16.14
CA SER A 209 -7.24 18.57 -16.52
C SER A 209 -7.90 19.72 -15.76
N TRP A 210 -8.95 20.28 -16.33
CA TRP A 210 -9.68 21.42 -15.76
C TRP A 210 -11.15 21.34 -16.16
N THR A 211 -11.99 22.11 -15.48
CA THR A 211 -13.34 22.41 -15.94
C THR A 211 -13.31 23.65 -16.84
N ALA A 212 -13.95 23.53 -18.00
CA ALA A 212 -14.02 24.61 -18.98
C ALA A 212 -14.79 25.81 -18.44
N GLY A 213 -14.27 27.02 -18.68
CA GLY A 213 -14.99 28.25 -18.37
C GLY A 213 -16.27 28.44 -19.19
N LEU A 214 -17.19 29.26 -18.67
CA LEU A 214 -18.48 29.56 -19.26
C LEU A 214 -18.36 29.97 -20.74
N GLY A 215 -18.98 29.18 -21.62
CA GLY A 215 -19.06 29.48 -23.05
C GLY A 215 -17.80 29.17 -23.87
N ALA A 216 -16.74 28.66 -23.24
CA ALA A 216 -15.51 28.27 -23.92
C ALA A 216 -15.74 27.27 -25.06
N LYS A 217 -14.92 27.38 -26.11
CA LYS A 217 -14.93 26.46 -27.26
C LYS A 217 -13.61 25.75 -27.45
N LEU A 218 -12.52 26.40 -27.06
CA LEU A 218 -11.17 25.90 -27.18
C LEU A 218 -10.36 26.35 -25.96
N HIS A 219 -9.27 25.65 -25.68
CA HIS A 219 -8.43 25.88 -24.51
C HIS A 219 -6.97 26.04 -24.93
N ALA A 220 -6.30 27.10 -24.49
CA ALA A 220 -4.88 27.31 -24.73
C ALA A 220 -4.09 27.08 -23.44
N VAL A 221 -3.30 26.02 -23.40
CA VAL A 221 -2.56 25.60 -22.20
C VAL A 221 -1.12 26.11 -22.25
N TYR A 222 -0.68 26.69 -21.13
CA TYR A 222 0.67 27.19 -20.90
C TYR A 222 1.25 26.46 -19.70
N LEU A 223 2.46 25.94 -19.82
CA LEU A 223 3.16 25.21 -18.76
C LEU A 223 4.62 25.66 -18.72
N GLY A 224 5.17 25.81 -17.52
CA GLY A 224 6.57 26.16 -17.30
C GLY A 224 6.97 26.00 -15.84
N ASP A 225 8.19 26.42 -15.53
CA ASP A 225 8.81 26.40 -14.20
C ASP A 225 8.90 27.81 -13.56
N ASP A 226 8.57 28.85 -14.31
CA ASP A 226 8.49 30.24 -13.81
C ASP A 226 7.05 30.78 -13.88
N PRO A 227 6.47 31.23 -12.75
CA PRO A 227 5.08 31.67 -12.71
C PRO A 227 4.82 32.93 -13.53
N ASN A 228 5.81 33.83 -13.67
CA ASN A 228 5.64 35.07 -14.43
C ASN A 228 5.70 34.80 -15.95
N ALA A 229 6.60 33.91 -16.36
CA ALA A 229 6.70 33.48 -17.75
C ALA A 229 5.39 32.81 -18.19
N VAL A 230 4.81 31.96 -17.34
CA VAL A 230 3.50 31.36 -17.59
C VAL A 230 2.40 32.43 -17.61
N ALA A 231 2.38 33.37 -16.66
CA ALA A 231 1.39 34.47 -16.60
C ALA A 231 1.40 35.41 -17.82
N GLU A 232 2.53 35.54 -18.50
CA GLU A 232 2.69 36.42 -19.67
C GLU A 232 2.77 35.66 -21.00
N ALA A 233 2.76 34.33 -20.99
CA ALA A 233 2.85 33.54 -22.21
C ALA A 233 1.65 33.76 -23.14
N GLU A 234 1.90 33.76 -24.45
CA GLU A 234 0.91 33.94 -25.51
C GLU A 234 1.14 32.94 -26.65
N GLY A 235 0.10 32.72 -27.48
CA GLY A 235 0.25 31.97 -28.73
C GLY A 235 0.28 30.44 -28.62
N ALA A 236 -0.18 29.85 -27.52
CA ALA A 236 -0.37 28.40 -27.43
C ALA A 236 -1.43 27.94 -28.44
N ALA A 237 -1.23 26.73 -28.99
CA ALA A 237 -2.18 26.15 -29.92
C ALA A 237 -3.48 25.74 -29.17
N PRO A 238 -4.67 26.11 -29.67
CA PRO A 238 -5.91 25.77 -29.00
C PRO A 238 -6.22 24.27 -29.08
N LEU A 239 -6.69 23.73 -27.97
CA LEU A 239 -7.15 22.36 -27.78
C LEU A 239 -8.68 22.29 -27.77
N LEU A 240 -9.22 21.14 -28.17
CA LEU A 240 -10.66 20.84 -28.11
C LEU A 240 -11.08 20.12 -26.81
N THR A 241 -10.10 19.62 -26.06
CA THR A 241 -10.28 18.82 -24.85
C THR A 241 -9.87 19.62 -23.62
N THR A 242 -10.44 19.25 -22.47
CA THR A 242 -10.09 19.82 -21.17
C THR A 242 -9.01 19.02 -20.44
N THR A 243 -8.13 18.39 -21.23
CA THR A 243 -7.00 17.60 -20.75
C THR A 243 -5.74 17.93 -21.55
N PHE A 244 -4.58 17.83 -20.90
CA PHE A 244 -3.28 18.09 -21.49
C PHE A 244 -2.20 17.22 -20.85
N ASP A 245 -1.49 16.46 -21.69
CA ASP A 245 -0.33 15.68 -21.26
C ASP A 245 0.92 16.58 -21.30
N PRO A 246 1.51 16.92 -20.13
CA PRO A 246 2.71 17.74 -20.05
C PRO A 246 3.98 17.00 -20.50
N GLY A 247 3.91 15.67 -20.70
CA GLY A 247 5.06 14.83 -20.99
C GLY A 247 5.90 14.51 -19.76
N ALA A 248 7.19 14.25 -19.97
CA ALA A 248 8.12 13.94 -18.89
C ALA A 248 8.43 15.19 -18.06
N LEU A 249 8.27 15.05 -16.74
CA LEU A 249 8.55 16.10 -15.75
C LEU A 249 9.72 15.67 -14.86
N GLU A 250 10.46 16.65 -14.35
CA GLU A 250 11.62 16.45 -13.47
C GLU A 250 11.16 16.42 -12.01
N ALA A 251 11.59 15.40 -11.26
CA ALA A 251 11.31 15.30 -9.83
C ALA A 251 11.99 16.43 -9.04
N GLY A 252 11.35 16.90 -7.96
CA GLY A 252 11.83 18.00 -7.14
C GLY A 252 11.57 19.40 -7.71
N MET A 253 10.88 19.50 -8.84
CA MET A 253 10.51 20.77 -9.48
C MET A 253 9.09 21.20 -9.10
N THR A 254 8.86 22.51 -9.11
CA THR A 254 7.52 23.10 -9.08
C THR A 254 7.18 23.59 -10.48
N TYR A 255 6.03 23.16 -10.99
CA TYR A 255 5.51 23.55 -12.28
C TYR A 255 4.35 24.50 -12.11
N TYR A 256 4.27 25.48 -12.99
CA TYR A 256 3.19 26.45 -13.09
C TYR A 256 2.50 26.29 -14.42
N TRP A 257 1.18 26.38 -14.43
CA TRP A 257 0.40 26.25 -15.64
C TRP A 257 -0.84 27.12 -15.61
N ARG A 258 -1.33 27.46 -16.79
CA ARG A 258 -2.50 28.31 -16.99
C ARG A 258 -3.26 27.81 -18.19
N VAL A 259 -4.58 27.92 -18.14
CA VAL A 259 -5.45 27.66 -19.28
C VAL A 259 -6.21 28.92 -19.65
N ASP A 260 -6.02 29.38 -20.88
CA ASP A 260 -6.81 30.46 -21.45
C ASP A 260 -8.01 29.89 -22.21
N GLU A 261 -9.19 30.38 -21.86
CA GLU A 261 -10.45 29.95 -22.46
C GLU A 261 -10.75 30.78 -23.69
N VAL A 262 -10.91 30.11 -24.83
CA VAL A 262 -11.07 30.76 -26.13
C VAL A 262 -12.49 30.57 -26.64
N SER A 263 -13.17 31.69 -26.84
CA SER A 263 -14.49 31.79 -27.47
C SER A 263 -14.44 32.94 -28.49
N PRO A 264 -14.04 32.67 -29.75
CA PRO A 264 -13.73 33.71 -30.72
C PRO A 264 -14.88 34.73 -30.89
N PRO A 265 -14.58 36.04 -30.90
CA PRO A 265 -13.24 36.65 -30.98
C PRO A 265 -12.51 36.80 -29.63
N ASP A 266 -13.13 36.42 -28.51
CA ASP A 266 -12.64 36.69 -27.17
C ASP A 266 -11.80 35.53 -26.63
N THR A 267 -10.79 35.88 -25.81
CA THR A 267 -9.99 34.94 -25.04
C THR A 267 -9.94 35.43 -23.59
N ASN A 268 -10.35 34.58 -22.66
CA ASN A 268 -10.29 34.85 -21.23
C ASN A 268 -9.03 34.24 -20.64
N LYS A 269 -8.11 35.08 -20.16
CA LYS A 269 -6.86 34.64 -19.55
C LYS A 269 -7.15 33.99 -18.18
N GLY A 270 -6.69 32.76 -17.98
CA GLY A 270 -6.94 32.00 -16.76
C GLY A 270 -6.07 32.40 -15.56
N ALA A 271 -6.35 31.81 -14.40
CA ALA A 271 -5.46 31.87 -13.25
C ALA A 271 -4.22 30.98 -13.47
N VAL A 272 -3.10 31.36 -12.86
CA VAL A 272 -1.90 30.51 -12.85
C VAL A 272 -2.00 29.56 -11.67
N TRP A 273 -2.05 28.27 -11.96
CA TRP A 273 -2.02 27.18 -10.99
C TRP A 273 -0.62 26.59 -10.89
N SER A 274 -0.36 25.88 -9.81
CA SER A 274 0.91 25.23 -9.56
C SER A 274 0.75 23.81 -9.05
N PHE A 275 1.76 22.97 -9.25
CA PHE A 275 1.92 21.70 -8.56
C PHE A 275 3.41 21.40 -8.43
N SER A 276 3.81 20.60 -7.45
CA SER A 276 5.18 20.16 -7.27
C SER A 276 5.29 18.64 -7.41
N LEU A 277 6.42 18.19 -7.94
CA LEU A 277 6.83 16.79 -7.81
C LEU A 277 7.79 16.71 -6.64
N ALA A 278 7.54 15.77 -5.74
CA ALA A 278 8.48 15.44 -4.67
C ALA A 278 9.86 15.20 -5.28
N ALA A 279 10.91 15.57 -4.54
CA ALA A 279 12.26 15.17 -4.92
C ALA A 279 12.27 13.64 -5.07
N ALA A 280 12.96 13.15 -6.09
CA ALA A 280 13.23 11.73 -6.17
C ALA A 280 13.81 11.31 -4.80
N PRO A 281 13.30 10.22 -4.19
CA PRO A 281 13.87 9.75 -2.94
C PRO A 281 15.39 9.70 -3.15
N GLU A 282 16.14 10.31 -2.23
CA GLU A 282 17.59 10.17 -2.26
C GLU A 282 17.86 8.68 -2.44
N PRO A 283 18.71 8.28 -3.40
CA PRO A 283 19.09 6.89 -3.49
C PRO A 283 19.53 6.51 -2.08
N GLU A 284 18.89 5.50 -1.49
CA GLU A 284 19.36 4.97 -0.21
C GLU A 284 20.86 4.84 -0.36
N PRO A 285 21.66 5.37 0.59
CA PRO A 285 23.11 5.32 0.46
C PRO A 285 23.43 3.88 0.11
N GLU A 286 24.02 3.66 -1.07
CA GLU A 286 24.53 2.36 -1.42
C GLU A 286 25.28 1.90 -0.18
N PRO A 287 24.97 0.71 0.38
CA PRO A 287 25.69 0.25 1.56
C PRO A 287 27.17 0.44 1.26
N GLU A 288 27.87 1.20 2.13
CA GLU A 288 29.31 1.39 1.97
C GLU A 288 29.90 0.03 1.61
N PRO A 289 30.77 -0.07 0.58
CA PRO A 289 31.39 -1.35 0.28
C PRO A 289 31.96 -1.86 1.59
N GLU A 290 31.46 -3.02 2.05
CA GLU A 290 31.97 -3.64 3.27
C GLU A 290 33.49 -3.62 3.19
N PRO A 291 34.21 -3.22 4.26
CA PRO A 291 35.65 -3.29 4.25
C PRO A 291 36.02 -4.71 3.79
N GLU A 292 36.86 -4.82 2.74
CA GLU A 292 37.36 -6.11 2.29
C GLU A 292 37.77 -6.90 3.55
N PRO A 293 37.23 -8.12 3.77
CA PRO A 293 37.60 -8.88 4.94
C PRO A 293 39.12 -9.02 4.92
N GLU A 294 39.78 -8.72 6.04
CA GLU A 294 41.21 -9.01 6.21
C GLU A 294 41.42 -10.48 5.78
N PRO A 295 42.47 -10.79 4.97
CA PRO A 295 42.65 -12.14 4.47
C PRO A 295 42.71 -13.09 5.67
N GLU A 296 41.75 -14.02 5.75
CA GLU A 296 41.76 -15.05 6.78
C GLU A 296 43.09 -15.82 6.69
N PRO A 297 43.77 -16.09 7.81
CA PRO A 297 45.02 -16.83 7.78
C PRO A 297 44.77 -18.21 7.17
N VAL A 298 45.39 -18.49 6.02
CA VAL A 298 45.32 -19.82 5.38
C VAL A 298 45.94 -20.84 6.34
N PRO A 299 45.21 -21.88 6.75
CA PRO A 299 45.72 -22.87 7.70
C PRO A 299 46.93 -23.61 7.12
N ASN A 300 47.89 -23.97 7.98
CA ASN A 300 48.98 -24.88 7.57
C ASN A 300 48.48 -26.32 7.39
N LEU A 301 49.31 -27.21 6.84
CA LEU A 301 48.92 -28.60 6.53
C LEU A 301 48.32 -29.35 7.72
N LEU A 302 48.85 -29.17 8.94
CA LEU A 302 48.31 -29.84 10.12
C LEU A 302 46.97 -29.22 10.53
N GLU A 303 46.87 -27.90 10.52
CA GLU A 303 45.63 -27.18 10.82
C GLU A 303 44.54 -27.51 9.81
N LEU A 304 44.88 -27.63 8.52
CA LEU A 304 43.94 -27.99 7.46
C LEU A 304 43.44 -29.42 7.65
N VAL A 305 44.32 -30.39 7.94
CA VAL A 305 43.90 -31.78 8.21
C VAL A 305 42.99 -31.88 9.43
N VAL A 306 43.29 -31.14 10.50
CA VAL A 306 42.41 -31.05 11.68
C VAL A 306 41.07 -30.42 11.31
N LEU A 307 41.08 -29.33 10.55
CA LEU A 307 39.86 -28.61 10.13
C LEU A 307 38.96 -29.50 9.26
N LEU A 308 39.53 -30.20 8.27
CA LEU A 308 38.83 -31.15 7.40
C LEU A 308 38.24 -32.32 8.17
N ASN A 309 38.86 -32.72 9.29
CA ASN A 309 38.34 -33.78 10.16
C ASN A 309 37.27 -33.27 11.13
N THR A 310 37.29 -31.99 11.49
CA THR A 310 36.26 -31.40 12.36
C THR A 310 34.99 -31.00 11.62
N GLU A 311 35.12 -30.61 10.34
CA GLU A 311 34.03 -30.00 9.57
C GLU A 311 34.02 -30.47 8.10
N GLY A 312 32.82 -30.52 7.51
CA GLY A 312 32.63 -30.85 6.08
C GLY A 312 32.52 -32.35 5.78
N ASP A 313 32.69 -32.69 4.50
CA ASP A 313 32.45 -34.05 3.97
C ASP A 313 33.48 -35.10 4.43
N LEU A 314 34.60 -34.65 5.00
CA LEU A 314 35.67 -35.50 5.55
C LEU A 314 35.64 -35.56 7.08
N ALA A 315 34.62 -34.97 7.72
CA ALA A 315 34.56 -34.90 9.18
C ALA A 315 34.51 -36.31 9.82
N GLY A 316 35.41 -36.56 10.77
CA GLY A 316 35.56 -37.83 11.48
C GLY A 316 36.07 -38.98 10.61
N THR A 317 36.83 -38.67 9.55
CA THR A 317 37.40 -39.68 8.62
C THR A 317 38.93 -39.67 8.60
N LEU A 318 39.58 -38.82 9.38
CA LEU A 318 41.03 -38.68 9.47
C LEU A 318 41.53 -38.79 10.93
N ASP A 319 40.72 -39.30 11.84
CA ASP A 319 41.02 -39.37 13.28
C ASP A 319 42.28 -40.19 13.57
N THR A 320 42.44 -41.33 12.89
CA THR A 320 43.59 -42.23 13.00
C THR A 320 44.87 -41.58 12.47
N LEU A 321 44.77 -40.79 11.40
CA LEU A 321 45.90 -40.05 10.86
C LEU A 321 46.35 -38.96 11.83
N ILE A 322 45.41 -38.21 12.41
CA ILE A 322 45.69 -37.17 13.41
C ILE A 322 46.34 -37.80 14.66
N ALA A 323 45.82 -38.95 15.12
CA ALA A 323 46.41 -39.70 16.22
C ALA A 323 47.85 -40.18 15.90
N ALA A 324 48.09 -40.68 14.69
CA ALA A 324 49.42 -41.11 14.23
C ALA A 324 50.44 -39.96 14.19
N VAL A 325 50.04 -38.81 13.62
CA VAL A 325 50.88 -37.60 13.55
C VAL A 325 51.20 -37.07 14.95
N THR A 326 50.22 -37.10 15.85
CA THR A 326 50.38 -36.66 17.24
C THR A 326 51.32 -37.58 18.02
N ALA A 327 51.27 -38.90 17.78
CA ALA A 327 52.06 -39.90 18.50
C ALA A 327 53.59 -39.77 18.28
N VAL A 328 54.02 -39.24 17.13
CA VAL A 328 55.44 -39.07 16.78
C VAL A 328 55.90 -37.61 16.69
N GLU A 329 55.04 -36.66 17.09
CA GLU A 329 55.33 -35.21 17.03
C GLU A 329 55.91 -34.77 15.67
N LEU A 330 55.28 -35.17 14.55
CA LEU A 330 55.80 -35.00 13.18
C LEU A 330 55.92 -33.52 12.72
N SER A 331 55.78 -32.55 13.61
CA SER A 331 55.85 -31.12 13.30
C SER A 331 57.14 -30.70 12.61
N GLU A 332 58.28 -31.35 12.89
CA GLU A 332 59.56 -30.99 12.25
C GLU A 332 59.72 -31.54 10.83
N GLY A 333 59.10 -32.69 10.51
CA GLY A 333 59.22 -33.35 9.21
C GLY A 333 58.35 -32.75 8.10
N LEU A 334 57.30 -32.02 8.49
CA LEU A 334 56.37 -31.32 7.58
C LEU A 334 56.54 -29.80 7.60
N ALA A 335 57.55 -29.29 8.32
CA ALA A 335 57.87 -27.86 8.41
C ALA A 335 58.60 -27.32 7.16
N THR A 336 58.81 -28.14 6.13
CA THR A 336 59.34 -27.69 4.85
C THR A 336 58.27 -26.94 4.06
N ASP A 337 58.64 -25.82 3.45
CA ASP A 337 57.75 -25.09 2.55
C ASP A 337 57.47 -25.92 1.28
N ASN A 338 56.20 -26.01 0.89
CA ASN A 338 55.71 -26.70 -0.31
C ASN A 338 55.81 -28.23 -0.26
N VAL A 339 54.99 -28.87 0.58
CA VAL A 339 54.86 -30.33 0.66
C VAL A 339 53.50 -30.78 0.16
N THR A 340 53.43 -31.90 -0.54
CA THR A 340 52.17 -32.58 -0.81
C THR A 340 52.01 -33.79 0.09
N VAL A 341 50.91 -33.82 0.85
CA VAL A 341 50.56 -34.91 1.78
C VAL A 341 49.42 -35.74 1.21
N PHE A 342 49.61 -37.05 1.13
CA PHE A 342 48.57 -38.02 0.79
C PHE A 342 47.95 -38.58 2.06
N ALA A 343 46.86 -38.00 2.52
CA ALA A 343 46.21 -38.32 3.79
C ALA A 343 45.29 -39.56 3.65
N PRO A 344 45.61 -40.71 4.28
CA PRO A 344 44.72 -41.87 4.27
C PRO A 344 43.52 -41.65 5.19
N THR A 345 42.35 -42.14 4.79
CA THR A 345 41.15 -42.14 5.63
C THR A 345 41.21 -43.19 6.74
N ASP A 346 40.35 -43.07 7.75
CA ASP A 346 40.20 -44.05 8.82
C ASP A 346 39.85 -45.45 8.29
N ASP A 347 39.02 -45.53 7.25
CA ASP A 347 38.75 -46.79 6.54
C ASP A 347 40.03 -47.42 5.94
N ALA A 348 40.95 -46.59 5.48
CA ALA A 348 42.23 -47.03 4.94
C ALA A 348 43.14 -47.62 6.04
N PHE A 349 43.14 -47.02 7.23
CA PHE A 349 43.86 -47.54 8.40
C PHE A 349 43.19 -48.80 8.97
N ALA A 350 41.85 -48.83 9.03
CA ALA A 350 41.08 -49.97 9.50
C ALA A 350 41.32 -51.23 8.67
N ALA A 351 41.61 -51.09 7.37
CA ALA A 351 42.01 -52.19 6.50
C ALA A 351 43.35 -52.85 6.91
N LEU A 352 44.16 -52.17 7.72
CA LEU A 352 45.38 -52.69 8.34
C LEU A 352 45.19 -53.05 9.82
N GLU A 353 43.94 -53.10 10.30
CA GLU A 353 43.58 -53.29 11.71
C GLU A 353 44.13 -52.17 12.62
N LEU A 354 44.39 -50.98 12.05
CA LEU A 354 44.81 -49.78 12.76
C LEU A 354 43.64 -48.84 12.99
N THR A 355 43.63 -48.21 14.16
CA THR A 355 42.62 -47.25 14.65
C THR A 355 43.34 -46.17 15.45
N ASP A 356 42.65 -45.07 15.73
CA ASP A 356 43.11 -43.99 16.61
C ASP A 356 43.58 -44.49 18.00
N GLU A 357 42.99 -45.59 18.51
CA GLU A 357 43.38 -46.18 19.80
C GLU A 357 44.70 -46.98 19.79
N ASN A 358 45.08 -47.57 18.65
CA ASN A 358 46.22 -48.50 18.56
C ASN A 358 47.37 -48.03 17.66
N VAL A 359 47.15 -47.04 16.78
CA VAL A 359 48.16 -46.58 15.82
C VAL A 359 49.39 -46.01 16.52
N GLY A 360 49.20 -45.33 17.65
CA GLY A 360 50.29 -44.80 18.49
C GLY A 360 51.07 -45.86 19.28
N GLN A 361 50.64 -47.13 19.25
CA GLN A 361 51.35 -48.24 19.89
C GLN A 361 52.37 -48.91 18.95
N LEU A 362 52.39 -48.51 17.68
CA LEU A 362 53.42 -48.94 16.73
C LEU A 362 54.79 -48.43 17.14
N ASP A 363 55.84 -49.07 16.63
CA ASP A 363 57.21 -48.59 16.81
C ASP A 363 57.32 -47.14 16.31
N PRO A 364 57.77 -46.18 17.14
CA PRO A 364 57.78 -44.76 16.77
C PRO A 364 58.66 -44.44 15.56
N GLU A 365 59.78 -45.16 15.39
CA GLU A 365 60.68 -44.97 14.24
C GLU A 365 60.02 -45.46 12.95
N TYR A 366 59.33 -46.60 13.03
CA TYR A 366 58.51 -47.10 11.94
C TYR A 366 57.35 -46.17 11.58
N LEU A 367 56.62 -45.67 12.58
CA LEU A 367 55.46 -44.78 12.37
C LEU A 367 55.90 -43.43 11.77
N TYR A 368 57.03 -42.89 12.21
CA TYR A 368 57.62 -41.69 11.63
C TYR A 368 57.98 -41.89 10.15
N GLY A 369 58.68 -42.98 9.82
CA GLY A 369 59.02 -43.32 8.43
C GLY A 369 57.79 -43.59 7.57
N LEU A 370 56.74 -44.18 8.14
CA LEU A 370 55.46 -44.41 7.45
C LEU A 370 54.76 -43.10 7.08
N LEU A 371 54.71 -42.13 7.98
CA LEU A 371 54.08 -40.84 7.72
C LEU A 371 54.87 -40.02 6.69
N LEU A 372 56.21 -40.07 6.72
CA LEU A 372 57.04 -39.47 5.66
C LEU A 372 56.89 -40.19 4.30
N TYR A 373 56.48 -41.45 4.29
CA TYR A 373 56.15 -42.18 3.06
C TYR A 373 54.80 -41.77 2.46
N HIS A 374 54.03 -40.91 3.14
CA HIS A 374 52.81 -40.28 2.62
C HIS A 374 53.00 -38.82 2.22
N ALA A 375 54.21 -38.27 2.35
CA ALA A 375 54.52 -36.90 1.96
C ALA A 375 55.54 -36.89 0.82
N THR A 376 55.42 -35.95 -0.11
CA THR A 376 56.38 -35.69 -1.19
C THR A 376 56.77 -34.21 -1.21
N GLU A 377 57.99 -33.92 -1.65
CA GLU A 377 58.44 -32.55 -1.85
C GLU A 377 57.71 -31.91 -3.05
N GLY A 378 57.38 -30.63 -2.93
CA GLY A 378 56.63 -29.84 -3.91
C GLY A 378 55.14 -29.71 -3.58
N SER A 379 54.55 -28.55 -3.88
CA SER A 379 53.10 -28.33 -3.87
C SER A 379 52.49 -28.82 -5.19
N LEU A 380 52.23 -30.12 -5.27
CA LEU A 380 51.67 -30.76 -6.46
C LEU A 380 50.14 -30.77 -6.37
N LEU A 381 49.48 -30.05 -7.29
CA LEU A 381 48.04 -30.22 -7.51
C LEU A 381 47.78 -31.54 -8.24
N ALA A 382 46.53 -31.98 -8.30
CA ALA A 382 46.15 -33.24 -8.95
C ALA A 382 46.61 -33.31 -10.40
N ALA A 383 46.57 -32.18 -11.13
CA ALA A 383 47.09 -32.09 -12.48
C ALA A 383 48.60 -32.39 -12.56
N ASP A 384 49.38 -31.93 -11.58
CA ASP A 384 50.83 -32.15 -11.51
C ASP A 384 51.16 -33.58 -11.10
N VAL A 385 50.36 -34.17 -10.20
CA VAL A 385 50.45 -35.59 -9.84
C VAL A 385 50.10 -36.48 -11.03
N LEU A 386 49.22 -36.05 -11.94
CA LEU A 386 48.80 -36.82 -13.11
C LEU A 386 49.85 -36.93 -14.21
N VAL A 387 50.83 -36.04 -14.27
CA VAL A 387 51.82 -35.98 -15.36
C VAL A 387 53.15 -36.68 -15.02
N VAL A 388 53.32 -37.16 -13.79
CA VAL A 388 54.53 -37.87 -13.35
C VAL A 388 54.27 -39.38 -13.24
N ASP A 389 55.20 -40.19 -13.75
CA ASP A 389 55.08 -41.66 -13.68
C ASP A 389 55.41 -42.23 -12.29
N HIS A 390 56.17 -41.47 -11.48
CA HIS A 390 56.52 -41.82 -10.10
C HIS A 390 56.71 -40.57 -9.23
N LEU A 391 56.45 -40.73 -7.93
CA LEU A 391 56.66 -39.74 -6.88
C LEU A 391 57.75 -40.23 -5.92
N THR A 392 58.68 -39.33 -5.57
CA THR A 392 59.70 -39.59 -4.55
C THR A 392 59.18 -39.08 -3.20
N MET A 393 58.91 -39.97 -2.27
CA MET A 393 58.38 -39.63 -0.95
C MET A 393 59.50 -39.08 -0.03
N LEU A 394 59.14 -38.35 1.03
CA LEU A 394 60.11 -37.75 1.97
C LEU A 394 60.94 -38.79 2.73
N ASN A 395 60.45 -40.02 2.87
CA ASN A 395 61.24 -41.16 3.38
C ASN A 395 62.23 -41.74 2.33
N GLY A 396 62.40 -41.10 1.18
CA GLY A 396 63.29 -41.52 0.09
C GLY A 396 62.79 -42.72 -0.73
N GLY A 397 61.63 -43.29 -0.40
CA GLY A 397 60.98 -44.34 -1.19
C GLY A 397 60.21 -43.80 -2.39
N ASN A 398 59.95 -44.64 -3.38
CA ASN A 398 59.19 -44.26 -4.57
C ASN A 398 57.78 -44.87 -4.55
N VAL A 399 56.81 -44.13 -5.09
CA VAL A 399 55.44 -44.56 -5.33
C VAL A 399 55.14 -44.35 -6.81
N ASN A 400 54.73 -45.41 -7.51
CA ASN A 400 54.36 -45.29 -8.91
C ASN A 400 52.97 -44.68 -9.04
N GLN A 401 52.76 -43.85 -10.04
CA GLN A 401 51.48 -43.20 -10.29
C GLN A 401 50.96 -43.65 -11.67
N PHE A 402 49.67 -43.97 -11.75
CA PHE A 402 49.00 -44.15 -13.03
C PHE A 402 47.53 -43.72 -12.94
N VAL A 403 47.17 -42.62 -13.61
CA VAL A 403 45.79 -42.11 -13.71
C VAL A 403 45.14 -41.91 -12.33
N GLY A 404 45.85 -41.26 -11.40
CA GLY A 404 45.34 -40.94 -10.06
C GLY A 404 45.30 -42.13 -9.09
N VAL A 405 45.87 -43.28 -9.48
CA VAL A 405 46.10 -44.43 -8.61
C VAL A 405 47.58 -44.50 -8.28
N LEU A 406 47.89 -44.40 -6.99
CA LEU A 406 49.22 -44.56 -6.42
C LEU A 406 49.46 -46.04 -6.12
N THR A 407 50.60 -46.57 -6.53
CA THR A 407 51.01 -47.95 -6.27
C THR A 407 52.30 -47.96 -5.47
N ASP A 408 52.25 -48.47 -4.24
CA ASP A 408 53.43 -48.58 -3.38
C ASP A 408 54.38 -49.70 -3.83
N ASN A 409 55.53 -49.79 -3.17
CA ASN A 409 56.56 -50.79 -3.50
C ASN A 409 56.14 -52.24 -3.16
N LEU A 410 55.08 -52.43 -2.38
CA LEU A 410 54.47 -53.73 -2.08
C LEU A 410 53.34 -54.08 -3.09
N GLY A 411 53.09 -53.22 -4.07
CA GLY A 411 52.07 -53.40 -5.10
C GLY A 411 50.65 -53.06 -4.65
N ARG A 412 50.47 -52.45 -3.47
CA ARG A 412 49.16 -52.00 -2.98
C ARG A 412 48.79 -50.69 -3.66
N LYS A 413 47.50 -50.56 -3.98
CA LYS A 413 46.97 -49.46 -4.77
C LYS A 413 46.13 -48.54 -3.89
N ALA A 414 46.47 -47.27 -3.84
CA ALA A 414 45.71 -46.22 -3.21
C ALA A 414 45.14 -45.29 -4.28
N GLN A 415 43.84 -45.06 -4.25
CA GLN A 415 43.17 -44.11 -5.12
C GLN A 415 43.02 -42.78 -4.38
N ILE A 416 43.31 -41.69 -5.07
CA ILE A 416 43.04 -40.35 -4.57
C ILE A 416 41.53 -40.07 -4.66
N THR A 417 40.90 -39.76 -3.54
CA THR A 417 39.45 -39.56 -3.40
C THR A 417 39.06 -38.09 -3.32
N VAL A 418 39.88 -37.27 -2.68
CA VAL A 418 39.72 -35.80 -2.63
C VAL A 418 41.03 -35.16 -3.04
N THR A 419 40.96 -34.17 -3.91
CA THR A 419 42.13 -33.51 -4.48
C THR A 419 42.17 -32.01 -4.15
N ASP A 420 43.36 -31.43 -4.28
CA ASP A 420 43.58 -29.99 -4.36
C ASP A 420 43.16 -29.21 -3.11
N LEU A 421 43.43 -29.77 -1.92
CA LEU A 421 43.18 -29.10 -0.65
C LEU A 421 44.42 -28.26 -0.30
N GLU A 422 44.37 -26.97 -0.59
CA GLU A 422 45.51 -26.06 -0.43
C GLU A 422 45.70 -25.61 1.03
N ALA A 423 46.93 -25.71 1.52
CA ALA A 423 47.38 -25.22 2.82
C ALA A 423 48.50 -24.18 2.63
N SER A 424 48.78 -23.38 3.66
CA SER A 424 49.80 -22.31 3.57
C SER A 424 51.22 -22.81 3.30
N ASN A 425 51.52 -24.08 3.60
CA ASN A 425 52.82 -24.71 3.36
C ASN A 425 52.73 -25.94 2.41
N GLY A 426 51.62 -26.15 1.69
CA GLY A 426 51.50 -27.34 0.84
C GLY A 426 50.12 -27.66 0.29
N VAL A 427 49.93 -28.91 -0.14
CA VAL A 427 48.65 -29.44 -0.67
C VAL A 427 48.34 -30.78 -0.02
N VAL A 428 47.09 -31.02 0.35
CA VAL A 428 46.61 -32.33 0.82
C VAL A 428 45.77 -33.00 -0.26
N HIS A 429 46.03 -34.28 -0.50
CA HIS A 429 45.17 -35.18 -1.28
C HIS A 429 44.74 -36.33 -0.38
N VAL A 430 43.44 -36.64 -0.31
CA VAL A 430 42.94 -37.76 0.49
C VAL A 430 43.01 -39.04 -0.31
N ILE A 431 43.45 -40.14 0.30
CA ILE A 431 43.57 -41.46 -0.33
C ILE A 431 42.80 -42.53 0.44
N ASN A 432 42.33 -43.55 -0.26
CA ASN A 432 41.53 -44.64 0.33
C ASN A 432 42.34 -45.87 0.78
N SER A 433 43.68 -45.82 0.75
CA SER A 433 44.55 -46.90 1.22
C SER A 433 45.83 -46.32 1.79
N VAL A 434 46.28 -46.81 2.94
CA VAL A 434 47.60 -46.47 3.50
C VAL A 434 48.68 -46.99 2.56
N LEU A 435 49.72 -46.22 2.26
CA LEU A 435 50.93 -46.60 1.52
C LEU A 435 51.98 -47.15 2.51
N LEU A 436 52.65 -48.26 2.20
CA LEU A 436 53.58 -48.92 3.12
C LEU A 436 54.96 -48.94 2.48
N PRO A 437 55.98 -48.42 3.17
CA PRO A 437 57.35 -48.59 2.71
C PRO A 437 57.75 -50.08 2.81
N GLN A 438 58.70 -50.50 1.99
CA GLN A 438 59.38 -51.77 2.19
C GLN A 438 60.01 -51.79 3.59
N LEU A 439 59.70 -52.82 4.40
CA LEU A 439 60.28 -53.00 5.74
C LEU A 439 61.82 -52.88 5.65
N PRO A 440 62.47 -52.13 6.55
CA PRO A 440 63.93 -52.21 6.67
C PRO A 440 64.33 -53.66 6.97
N PRO A 441 65.42 -54.19 6.39
CA PRO A 441 65.90 -55.53 6.72
C PRO A 441 66.25 -55.61 8.22
N GLU A 442 65.90 -56.72 8.89
CA GLU A 442 66.23 -56.95 10.30
C GLU A 442 67.72 -56.66 10.58
N PRO A 443 68.06 -55.99 11.70
CA PRO A 443 69.44 -55.68 12.02
C PRO A 443 70.24 -56.97 12.32
N GLU A 444 71.38 -57.14 11.64
CA GLU A 444 72.37 -58.18 11.98
C GLU A 444 72.89 -57.97 13.41
N PRO A 445 73.21 -59.05 14.17
CA PRO A 445 73.68 -58.91 15.55
C PRO A 445 75.02 -58.16 15.61
N GLU A 446 75.07 -57.10 16.42
CA GLU A 446 76.25 -56.22 16.58
C GLU A 446 77.52 -57.00 17.00
N PRO A 447 78.71 -56.61 16.51
CA PRO A 447 79.99 -57.16 16.98
C PRO A 447 80.35 -56.59 18.37
N GLU A 448 80.86 -57.44 19.26
CA GLU A 448 81.32 -57.04 20.61
C GLU A 448 82.38 -55.92 20.57
N PRO A 449 82.37 -54.98 21.53
CA PRO A 449 83.30 -53.84 21.54
C PRO A 449 84.74 -54.27 21.89
N GLU A 450 85.72 -53.78 21.11
CA GLU A 450 87.15 -53.85 21.45
C GLU A 450 87.48 -53.00 22.69
N PRO A 451 88.45 -53.40 23.54
CA PRO A 451 88.71 -52.74 24.81
C PRO A 451 89.48 -51.41 24.65
N GLU A 452 89.08 -50.41 25.45
CA GLU A 452 89.76 -49.12 25.60
C GLU A 452 91.22 -49.27 26.09
N PRO A 453 92.16 -48.43 25.63
CA PRO A 453 93.45 -48.28 26.30
C PRO A 453 93.33 -47.31 27.50
N GLU A 454 93.87 -47.73 28.65
CA GLU A 454 93.92 -46.97 29.92
C GLU A 454 94.67 -45.61 29.80
N PRO A 455 94.32 -44.61 30.64
CA PRO A 455 94.94 -43.29 30.59
C PRO A 455 96.24 -43.15 31.43
N GLU A 456 97.18 -42.46 30.78
CA GLU A 456 98.20 -41.49 31.25
C GLU A 456 99.23 -41.82 32.35
N ALA A 457 100.50 -41.55 32.01
CA ALA A 457 101.40 -40.69 32.80
C ALA A 457 102.39 -39.94 31.88
#